data_AF-A0A2V2QDU9-F1
#
_entry.id   AF-A0A2V2QDU9-F1
#
_cell.length_a   1.000
_cell.length_b   1.000
_cell.length_c   1.000
_cell.angle_alpha   90.00
_cell.angle_beta   90.00
_cell.angle_gamma   90.00
#
_symmetry.space_group_name_H-M   'P 1'
#
loop_
_entity.id
_entity.type
_entity.pdbx_description
1 polymer ?
#
loop_
_entity_poly.entity_id
_entity_poly.type
_entity_poly.pdbx_seq_one_letter_code
_entity_poly.pdbx_strand_id
1 'polypeptide(L)' 'MSTARPASVPPTHPVSVVGIGADGWAGLSAGAREALREAEVLIGGARQLDLLPPE' A
#
# COMPACT_ATOMS: atom_id res chain seq x y z
N MET A 1 -14.56 16.14 22.43
CA MET A 1 -14.03 14.94 23.11
C MET A 1 -13.25 14.15 22.07
N SER A 2 -11.92 14.25 22.05
CA SER A 2 -11.07 13.53 21.09
C SER A 2 -10.86 12.11 21.61
N THR A 3 -11.37 11.10 20.90
CA THR A 3 -11.11 9.70 21.25
C THR A 3 -9.71 9.34 20.79
N ALA A 4 -8.83 9.02 21.75
CA ALA A 4 -7.49 8.54 21.43
C ALA A 4 -7.59 7.21 20.67
N ARG A 5 -6.97 7.14 19.48
CA ARG A 5 -6.91 5.92 18.67
C ARG A 5 -6.09 4.89 19.45
N PRO A 6 -6.57 3.65 19.63
CA PRO A 6 -5.77 2.62 20.28
C PRO A 6 -4.46 2.43 19.52
N ALA A 7 -3.37 2.26 20.27
CA ALA A 7 -2.07 1.97 19.70
C ALA A 7 -2.15 0.63 18.97
N SER A 8 -1.83 0.62 17.67
CA SER A 8 -1.79 -0.60 16.87
C SER A 8 -0.59 -1.44 17.33
N VAL A 9 -0.86 -2.65 17.82
CA VAL A 9 0.19 -3.67 17.96
C VAL A 9 0.67 -4.02 16.55
N PRO A 10 1.98 -4.03 16.27
CA PRO A 10 2.44 -4.43 14.94
C PRO A 10 2.06 -5.90 14.73
N PRO A 11 1.31 -6.23 13.67
CA PRO A 11 1.02 -7.61 13.35
C PRO A 11 2.33 -8.36 13.10
N THR A 12 2.39 -9.62 13.50
CA THR A 12 3.55 -10.50 13.27
C THR A 12 3.82 -10.71 11.78
N HIS A 13 2.82 -10.46 10.92
CA HIS A 13 2.93 -10.40 9.47
C HIS A 13 2.08 -9.23 8.96
N PRO A 14 2.67 -8.03 8.75
CA PRO A 14 1.92 -6.87 8.31
C PRO A 14 1.41 -7.00 6.89
N VAL A 15 0.09 -6.91 6.71
CA VAL A 15 -0.53 -6.72 5.40
C VAL A 15 -0.88 -5.25 5.24
N SER A 16 -0.37 -4.63 4.19
CA SER A 16 -0.72 -3.27 3.78
C SER A 16 -1.66 -3.32 2.58
N VAL A 17 -2.75 -2.55 2.63
CA VAL A 17 -3.69 -2.44 1.52
C VAL A 17 -3.54 -1.06 0.88
N VAL A 18 -3.09 -1.03 -0.37
CA VAL A 18 -2.89 0.19 -1.15
C VAL A 18 -3.89 0.23 -2.30
N GLY A 19 -4.68 1.30 -2.38
CA GLY A 19 -5.54 1.56 -3.54
C GLY A 19 -4.75 2.22 -4.66
N ILE A 20 -4.78 1.64 -5.87
CA ILE A 20 -4.14 2.21 -7.07
C ILE A 20 -5.24 2.80 -7.97
N GLY A 21 -5.23 4.13 -8.08
CA GLY A 21 -6.13 4.89 -8.95
C GLY A 21 -5.76 4.76 -10.44
N ALA A 22 -6.53 5.41 -11.32
CA ALA A 22 -6.26 5.42 -12.76
C ALA A 22 -4.93 6.09 -13.12
N ASP A 23 -4.44 7.00 -12.28
CA ASP A 23 -3.14 7.68 -12.44
C ASP A 23 -1.93 6.77 -12.13
N GLY A 24 -2.19 5.53 -11.72
CA GLY A 24 -1.19 4.51 -11.44
C GLY A 24 -0.16 4.96 -10.39
N TRP A 25 1.08 4.51 -10.56
CA TRP A 25 2.20 4.81 -9.67
C TRP A 25 2.41 6.32 -9.39
N ALA A 26 2.21 7.17 -10.40
CA ALA A 26 2.42 8.61 -10.31
C ALA A 26 1.41 9.31 -9.37
N GLY A 27 0.22 8.72 -9.17
CA GLY A 27 -0.81 9.24 -8.26
C GLY A 27 -0.67 8.79 -6.80
N LEU A 28 0.22 7.84 -6.50
CA LEU A 28 0.36 7.31 -5.15
C LEU A 28 1.06 8.28 -4.19
N SER A 29 0.66 8.25 -2.91
CA SER A 29 1.36 8.96 -1.84
C SER A 29 2.74 8.35 -1.57
N ALA A 30 3.62 9.10 -0.92
CA ALA A 30 4.96 8.60 -0.55
C ALA A 30 4.88 7.30 0.27
N GLY A 31 4.05 7.27 1.33
CA GLY A 31 3.89 6.08 2.16
C GLY A 31 3.27 4.88 1.43
N ALA A 32 2.39 5.12 0.45
CA ALA A 32 1.86 4.03 -0.37
C ALA A 32 2.93 3.43 -1.30
N ARG A 33 3.78 4.27 -1.90
CA ARG A 33 4.92 3.82 -2.71
C ARG A 33 5.96 3.07 -1.87
N GLU A 34 6.24 3.54 -0.66
CA GLU A 34 7.13 2.87 0.29
C GLU A 34 6.57 1.50 0.68
N ALA A 35 5.30 1.42 1.06
CA ALA A 35 4.66 0.15 1.42
C ALA A 35 4.70 -0.88 0.27
N LEU A 36 4.56 -0.44 -0.99
CA LEU A 36 4.66 -1.31 -2.16
C LEU A 36 6.11 -1.75 -2.44
N ARG A 37 7.11 -0.88 -2.22
CA ARG A 37 8.53 -1.20 -2.42
C ARG A 37 9.09 -2.15 -1.36
N GLU A 38 8.64 -2.01 -0.13
CA GLU A 38 9.05 -2.89 0.98
C GLU A 38 8.28 -4.22 1.00
N ALA A 39 7.21 -4.34 0.22
CA ALA A 39 6.44 -5.56 0.15
C ALA A 39 7.21 -6.67 -0.59
N GLU A 40 7.48 -7.76 0.11
CA GLU A 40 8.10 -8.96 -0.49
C GLU A 40 7.18 -9.66 -1.49
N VAL A 41 5.85 -9.52 -1.31
CA VAL A 41 4.84 -10.14 -2.16
C VAL A 41 3.73 -9.15 -2.46
N LEU A 42 3.42 -8.98 -3.75
CA LEU A 42 2.29 -8.18 -4.22
C LEU A 42 1.14 -9.09 -4.67
N ILE A 43 -0.05 -8.82 -4.15
CA ILE A 43 -1.29 -9.51 -4.51
C ILE A 43 -2.27 -8.47 -5.05
N GLY A 44 -2.75 -8.65 -6.27
CA GLY A 44 -3.64 -7.69 -6.92
C GLY A 44 -4.25 -8.22 -8.21
N GLY A 45 -5.24 -7.48 -8.74
CA GLY A 45 -5.77 -7.74 -10.07
C GLY A 45 -4.80 -7.30 -11.17
N ALA A 46 -4.87 -7.96 -12.34
CA ALA A 46 -3.97 -7.70 -13.46
C ALA A 46 -3.88 -6.20 -13.81
N ARG A 47 -5.03 -5.52 -13.95
CA ARG A 47 -5.07 -4.08 -14.24
C ARG A 47 -4.30 -3.24 -13.23
N GLN A 48 -4.36 -3.56 -11.94
CA GLN A 48 -3.66 -2.79 -10.90
C GLN A 48 -2.16 -3.06 -10.91
N LEU A 49 -1.76 -4.31 -11.15
CA LEU A 49 -0.36 -4.70 -11.24
C LEU A 49 0.31 -4.10 -12.48
N ASP A 50 -0.41 -4.01 -13.60
CA ASP A 50 0.08 -3.37 -14.84
C ASP A 50 0.31 -1.84 -14.70
N LEU A 51 -0.23 -1.21 -13.64
CA LEU A 51 -0.04 0.21 -13.34
C LEU A 51 1.18 0.48 -12.44
N LEU A 52 1.86 -0.57 -12.00
CA LEU A 52 3.09 -0.49 -11.23
C LEU A 52 4.30 -0.37 -12.16
N PRO A 53 5.40 0.24 -11.68
CA PRO A 53 6.67 0.17 -12.39
C PRO A 53 7.15 -1.29 -12.52
N PRO A 54 7.98 -1.59 -13.52
CA PRO A 54 8.49 -2.95 -13.76
C PRO A 54 9.54 -3.43 -12.73
N GLU A 55 10.10 -2.52 -11.93
CA GLU A 55 11.07 -2.80 -10.86
C GLU A 55 10.45 -3.03 -9.48
#